data_AF-A0A2T6F2M5-F1
#
_entry.id   AF-A0A2T6F2M5-F1
#
_cell.length_a   1.000
_cell.length_b   1.000
_cell.length_c   1.000
_cell.angle_alpha   90.00
_cell.angle_beta   90.00
_cell.angle_gamma   90.00
#
_symmetry.space_group_name_H-M   'P 1'
#
loop_
_entity.id
_entity.type
_entity.pdbx_description
1 polymer ?
#
loop_
_entity_poly.entity_id
_entity_poly.type
_entity_poly.pdbx_seq_one_letter_code
_entity_poly.pdbx_strand_id
1 'polypeptide(L)'
;MNRLIVLLCFILNACASTTQFQSYPDLDPSTPTATIHVVRSNSAFGAAITAPVYVDRYLIGRIGPGGYLKTLVPIGRIHVTSTTGDSIIQTEKNSEYFFEVSMPGQVWLYAPDFNIFPINKNRAQEILSYDPSTAQAPVAYVERQSVAPASNTPSKPYGEMSASVERLARQSGCDPTESATLIGKTTGIETYQASCKNGQQVLFKCEMRQCRMMN
;
A
#
# COMPACT_ATOMS: atom_id res chain seq x y z
N MET A 1 25.64 -31.17 -17.54
CA MET A 1 25.56 -29.77 -17.05
C MET A 1 24.36 -28.98 -17.60
N ASN A 2 23.96 -29.12 -18.88
CA ASN A 2 22.84 -28.31 -19.44
C ASN A 2 21.46 -28.54 -18.82
N ARG A 3 21.15 -29.74 -18.30
CA ARG A 3 19.83 -30.00 -17.67
C ARG A 3 19.65 -29.32 -16.31
N LEU A 4 20.74 -29.02 -15.59
CA LEU A 4 20.68 -28.31 -14.31
C LEU A 4 20.38 -26.82 -14.50
N ILE A 5 20.90 -26.21 -15.59
CA ILE A 5 20.67 -24.80 -15.93
C ILE A 5 19.21 -24.58 -16.34
N VAL A 6 18.63 -25.49 -17.12
CA VAL A 6 17.21 -25.38 -17.55
C VAL A 6 16.25 -25.50 -16.36
N LEU A 7 16.57 -26.37 -15.38
CA LEU A 7 15.74 -26.55 -14.18
C LEU A 7 15.86 -25.35 -13.22
N LEU A 8 17.04 -24.71 -13.13
CA LEU A 8 17.25 -23.50 -12.34
C LEU A 8 16.48 -22.29 -12.89
N CYS A 9 16.40 -22.15 -14.22
CA CYS A 9 15.62 -21.08 -14.86
C CYS A 9 14.10 -21.23 -14.66
N PHE A 10 13.59 -22.47 -14.56
CA PHE A 10 12.15 -22.70 -14.33
C PHE A 10 11.68 -22.32 -12.92
N ILE A 11 12.56 -22.41 -11.91
CA ILE A 11 12.21 -22.09 -10.51
C ILE A 11 12.23 -20.57 -10.26
N LEU A 12 12.92 -19.79 -11.09
CA LEU A 12 12.99 -18.32 -10.96
C LEU A 12 11.79 -17.56 -11.54
N ASN A 13 10.83 -18.26 -12.15
CA ASN A 13 9.56 -17.67 -12.62
C ASN A 13 8.50 -17.57 -11.51
N ALA A 14 8.90 -17.43 -10.25
CA ALA A 14 7.99 -17.04 -9.18
C ALA A 14 7.54 -15.59 -9.42
N CYS A 15 6.51 -15.41 -10.24
CA CYS A 15 5.92 -14.12 -10.58
C CYS A 15 5.46 -13.42 -9.29
N ALA A 16 6.01 -12.23 -9.02
CA ALA A 16 5.48 -11.39 -7.96
C ALA A 16 4.03 -11.02 -8.30
N SER A 17 3.08 -11.68 -7.64
CA SER A 17 1.67 -11.50 -7.90
C SER A 17 1.18 -10.21 -7.26
N THR A 18 0.28 -9.52 -7.95
CA THR A 18 -0.39 -8.34 -7.39
C THR A 18 -1.38 -8.80 -6.32
N THR A 19 -1.29 -8.20 -5.14
CA THR A 19 -2.18 -8.50 -4.01
C THR A 19 -2.93 -7.24 -3.61
N GLN A 20 -4.25 -7.32 -3.57
CA GLN A 20 -5.11 -6.24 -3.11
C GLN A 20 -5.66 -6.61 -1.73
N PHE A 21 -5.46 -5.74 -0.74
CA PHE A 21 -5.74 -6.08 0.66
C PHE A 21 -7.13 -5.61 1.10
N GLN A 22 -7.48 -4.36 0.85
CA GLN A 22 -8.80 -3.83 1.20
C GLN A 22 -9.09 -2.52 0.48
N SER A 23 -10.36 -2.28 0.17
CA SER A 23 -10.85 -0.96 -0.25
C SER A 23 -10.62 0.06 0.87
N TYR A 24 -10.59 1.35 0.51
CA TYR A 24 -10.50 2.46 1.46
C TYR A 24 -11.48 2.25 2.64
N PRO A 25 -11.01 2.34 3.90
CA PRO A 25 -11.84 1.98 5.05
C PRO A 25 -13.04 2.92 5.20
N ASP A 26 -14.14 2.36 5.71
CA ASP A 26 -15.31 3.10 6.18
C ASP A 26 -16.01 3.99 5.12
N LEU A 27 -15.97 3.59 3.85
CA LEU A 27 -16.82 4.18 2.82
C LEU A 27 -18.28 3.75 3.04
N ASP A 28 -19.11 4.67 3.54
CA ASP A 28 -20.57 4.51 3.53
C ASP A 28 -21.04 4.39 2.06
N PRO A 29 -21.86 3.38 1.72
CA PRO A 29 -22.38 3.17 0.36
C PRO A 29 -23.15 4.37 -0.22
N SER A 30 -23.63 5.30 0.62
CA SER A 30 -24.29 6.53 0.20
C SER A 30 -23.33 7.69 -0.10
N THR A 31 -22.05 7.58 0.28
CA THR A 31 -21.06 8.65 0.10
C THR A 31 -20.66 8.74 -1.38
N PRO A 32 -20.66 9.94 -1.98
CA PRO A 32 -20.12 10.11 -3.33
C PRO A 32 -18.64 9.75 -3.36
N THR A 33 -18.26 8.85 -4.27
CA THR A 33 -16.90 8.36 -4.41
C THR A 33 -16.27 8.72 -5.75
N ALA A 34 -14.94 8.76 -5.78
CA ALA A 34 -14.13 8.68 -6.99
C ALA A 34 -13.45 7.31 -7.07
N THR A 35 -12.95 6.97 -8.25
CA THR A 35 -12.19 5.72 -8.48
C THR A 35 -10.73 6.04 -8.75
N ILE A 36 -9.83 5.39 -8.02
CA ILE A 36 -8.39 5.42 -8.26
C ILE A 36 -7.95 4.10 -8.88
N HIS A 37 -7.28 4.21 -10.01
CA HIS A 37 -6.64 3.14 -10.76
C HIS A 37 -5.13 3.28 -10.63
N VAL A 38 -4.45 2.22 -10.19
CA VAL A 38 -3.00 2.20 -10.10
C VAL A 38 -2.47 1.07 -10.94
N VAL A 39 -1.58 1.39 -11.87
CA VAL A 39 -0.96 0.45 -12.80
C VAL A 39 0.54 0.40 -12.58
N ARG A 40 1.16 -0.70 -12.98
CA ARG A 40 2.61 -0.80 -13.01
C ARG A 40 3.06 -1.44 -14.31
N SER A 41 3.95 -0.75 -15.02
CA SER A 41 4.59 -1.27 -16.24
C SER A 41 5.28 -2.60 -15.98
N ASN A 42 5.19 -3.51 -16.95
CA ASN A 42 5.90 -4.77 -16.90
C ASN A 42 7.37 -4.53 -17.25
N SER A 43 8.23 -4.50 -16.23
CA SER A 43 9.67 -4.33 -16.38
C SER A 43 10.37 -5.65 -16.07
N ALA A 44 11.28 -6.06 -16.95
CA ALA A 44 12.18 -7.18 -16.70
C ALA A 44 13.05 -6.93 -15.44
N PHE A 45 13.32 -5.66 -15.13
CA PHE A 45 14.01 -5.23 -13.91
C PHE A 45 13.00 -5.06 -12.77
N GLY A 46 13.10 -5.92 -11.75
CA GLY A 46 12.21 -5.90 -10.58
C GLY A 46 10.98 -6.81 -10.69
N ALA A 47 11.05 -7.86 -11.54
CA ALA A 47 9.99 -8.83 -11.77
C ALA A 47 9.48 -9.54 -10.49
N ALA A 48 10.36 -9.65 -9.48
CA ALA A 48 10.09 -10.34 -8.22
C ALA A 48 9.71 -9.41 -7.05
N ILE A 49 9.61 -8.08 -7.28
CA ILE A 49 9.39 -7.10 -6.21
C ILE A 49 8.02 -6.45 -6.37
N THR A 50 7.20 -6.46 -5.32
CA THR A 50 5.92 -5.74 -5.29
C THR A 50 6.08 -4.35 -4.67
N ALA A 51 5.46 -3.34 -5.27
CA ALA A 51 5.44 -1.98 -4.72
C ALA A 51 4.21 -1.80 -3.80
N PRO A 52 4.35 -1.33 -2.56
CA PRO A 52 3.20 -0.98 -1.75
C PRO A 52 2.56 0.31 -2.27
N VAL A 53 1.23 0.36 -2.24
CA VAL A 53 0.45 1.54 -2.63
C VAL A 53 -0.44 1.94 -1.47
N TYR A 54 -0.38 3.22 -1.11
CA TYR A 54 -1.18 3.78 -0.03
C TYR A 54 -2.09 4.89 -0.55
N VAL A 55 -3.27 5.01 0.05
CA VAL A 55 -4.20 6.12 -0.14
C VAL A 55 -4.52 6.70 1.23
N ASP A 56 -4.25 7.98 1.45
CA ASP A 56 -4.33 8.65 2.76
C ASP A 56 -3.69 7.84 3.88
N ARG A 57 -2.52 7.24 3.59
CA ARG A 57 -1.74 6.37 4.48
C ARG A 57 -2.30 4.96 4.69
N TYR A 58 -3.46 4.63 4.13
CA TYR A 58 -4.01 3.27 4.17
C TYR A 58 -3.40 2.41 3.06
N LEU A 59 -2.85 1.24 3.41
CA LEU A 59 -2.30 0.29 2.45
C LEU A 59 -3.43 -0.39 1.67
N ILE A 60 -3.64 0.01 0.41
CA ILE A 60 -4.69 -0.55 -0.44
C ILE A 60 -4.25 -1.87 -1.11
N GLY A 61 -2.95 -2.03 -1.34
CA GLY A 61 -2.42 -3.18 -2.05
C GLY A 61 -0.91 -3.14 -2.27
N ARG A 62 -0.39 -4.24 -2.80
CA ARG A 62 0.98 -4.41 -3.27
C ARG A 62 0.93 -4.81 -4.74
N ILE A 63 1.50 -3.97 -5.60
CA ILE A 63 1.42 -4.10 -7.06
C ILE A 63 2.70 -4.72 -7.64
N GLY A 64 2.54 -5.88 -8.29
CA GLY A 64 3.61 -6.55 -9.03
C GLY A 64 3.85 -5.90 -10.40
N PRO A 65 4.88 -6.35 -11.15
CA PRO A 65 5.09 -5.91 -12.54
C PRO A 65 3.89 -6.31 -13.41
N GLY A 66 3.44 -5.41 -14.27
CA GLY A 66 2.20 -5.61 -15.04
C GLY A 66 0.92 -5.61 -14.17
N GLY A 67 1.04 -5.24 -12.89
CA GLY A 67 -0.05 -5.26 -11.94
C GLY A 67 -1.06 -4.14 -12.14
N TYR A 68 -2.22 -4.32 -11.53
CA TYR A 68 -3.31 -3.36 -11.49
C TYR A 68 -4.01 -3.37 -10.13
N LEU A 69 -4.26 -2.20 -9.57
CA LEU A 69 -5.07 -2.00 -8.37
C LEU A 69 -6.19 -1.00 -8.67
N LYS A 70 -7.34 -1.23 -8.05
CA LYS A 70 -8.50 -0.33 -8.13
C LYS A 70 -9.06 -0.11 -6.73
N THR A 71 -9.27 1.14 -6.33
CA THR A 71 -9.96 1.46 -5.08
C THR A 71 -10.93 2.60 -5.28
N LEU A 72 -12.03 2.58 -4.52
CA LEU A 72 -12.90 3.73 -4.34
C LEU A 72 -12.32 4.61 -3.24
N VAL A 73 -12.53 5.92 -3.36
CA VAL A 73 -12.09 6.94 -2.39
C VAL A 73 -13.18 8.00 -2.23
N PRO A 74 -13.26 8.70 -1.08
CA PRO A 74 -14.19 9.81 -0.94
C PRO A 74 -13.81 10.97 -1.88
N ILE A 75 -14.78 11.85 -2.13
CA ILE A 75 -14.51 13.14 -2.78
C ILE A 75 -13.68 14.03 -1.84
N GLY A 76 -12.72 14.78 -2.39
CA GLY A 76 -11.86 15.66 -1.60
C GLY A 76 -10.39 15.60 -1.99
N ARG A 77 -9.53 16.07 -1.08
CA ARG A 77 -8.09 16.02 -1.27
C ARG A 77 -7.56 14.65 -0.85
N ILE A 78 -7.02 13.89 -1.78
CA ILE A 78 -6.53 12.53 -1.55
C ILE A 78 -5.02 12.46 -1.80
N HIS A 79 -4.31 11.80 -0.89
CA HIS A 79 -2.88 11.53 -1.01
C HIS A 79 -2.66 10.09 -1.47
N VAL A 80 -2.09 9.91 -2.65
CA VAL A 80 -1.69 8.60 -3.17
C VAL A 80 -0.18 8.49 -3.09
N THR A 81 0.34 7.51 -2.37
CA THR A 81 1.78 7.40 -2.09
C THR A 81 2.28 5.97 -2.34
N SER A 82 3.55 5.85 -2.68
CA SER A 82 4.29 4.59 -2.62
C SER A 82 5.46 4.73 -1.64
N THR A 83 6.63 4.16 -1.94
CA THR A 83 7.76 4.16 -1.00
C THR A 83 8.43 5.52 -0.91
N THR A 84 8.60 6.20 -2.05
CA THR A 84 9.30 7.49 -2.13
C THR A 84 8.48 8.59 -2.78
N GLY A 85 7.61 8.25 -3.74
CA GLY A 85 6.75 9.22 -4.41
C GLY A 85 5.43 9.45 -3.68
N ASP A 86 5.00 10.71 -3.67
CA ASP A 86 3.65 11.13 -3.31
C ASP A 86 2.97 11.86 -4.47
N SER A 87 1.65 11.75 -4.53
CA SER A 87 0.82 12.50 -5.46
C SER A 87 -0.46 12.92 -4.76
N ILE A 88 -0.74 14.21 -4.81
CA ILE A 88 -1.93 14.81 -4.20
C ILE A 88 -2.88 15.19 -5.31
N ILE A 89 -4.11 14.70 -5.24
CA ILE A 89 -5.17 15.02 -6.20
C ILE A 89 -6.42 15.53 -5.49
N GLN A 90 -7.21 16.33 -6.20
CA GLN A 90 -8.55 16.70 -5.78
C GLN A 90 -9.54 15.79 -6.53
N THR A 91 -10.23 14.92 -5.81
CA THR A 91 -11.19 13.96 -6.36
C THR A 91 -12.59 14.55 -6.48
N GLU A 92 -13.23 14.28 -7.60
CA GLU A 92 -14.61 14.67 -7.90
C GLU A 92 -15.54 13.45 -7.97
N LYS A 93 -16.84 13.69 -7.77
CA LYS A 93 -17.85 12.63 -7.75
C LYS A 93 -17.88 11.91 -9.10
N ASN A 94 -17.82 10.57 -9.06
CA ASN A 94 -17.87 9.69 -10.23
C ASN A 94 -16.70 9.89 -11.23
N SER A 95 -15.60 10.50 -10.81
CA SER A 95 -14.40 10.68 -11.64
C SER A 95 -13.42 9.51 -11.48
N GLU A 96 -12.64 9.24 -12.53
CA GLU A 96 -11.58 8.22 -12.55
C GLU A 96 -10.20 8.90 -12.60
N TYR A 97 -9.29 8.45 -11.74
CA TYR A 97 -7.91 8.92 -11.67
C TYR A 97 -6.95 7.76 -11.88
N PHE A 98 -5.89 7.98 -12.65
CA PHE A 98 -4.93 6.94 -13.01
C PHE A 98 -3.53 7.31 -12.52
N PHE A 99 -2.82 6.32 -11.98
CA PHE A 99 -1.46 6.46 -11.50
C PHE A 99 -0.58 5.33 -12.02
N GLU A 100 0.65 5.65 -12.41
CA GLU A 100 1.68 4.65 -12.67
C GLU A 100 2.63 4.56 -11.48
N VAL A 101 2.93 3.34 -11.07
CA VAL A 101 4.03 3.06 -10.14
C VAL A 101 5.26 2.65 -10.95
N SER A 102 6.34 3.42 -10.82
CA SER A 102 7.63 3.11 -11.44
C SER A 102 8.71 2.88 -10.38
N MET A 103 9.66 2.03 -10.74
CA MET A 103 10.90 1.86 -9.99
C MET A 103 11.97 2.66 -10.73
N PRO A 104 12.53 3.76 -10.18
CA PRO A 104 13.68 4.40 -10.79
C PRO A 104 14.80 3.36 -10.91
N GLY A 105 15.59 3.41 -11.98
CA GLY A 105 16.62 2.41 -12.31
C GLY A 105 17.81 2.34 -11.35
N GLN A 106 17.64 2.73 -10.08
CA GLN A 106 18.66 2.67 -9.05
C GLN A 106 18.75 1.26 -8.46
N VAL A 107 19.95 0.68 -8.56
CA VAL A 107 20.31 -0.71 -8.24
C VAL A 107 20.68 -0.86 -6.76
N TRP A 108 19.91 -0.26 -5.84
CA TRP A 108 20.17 -0.46 -4.41
C TRP A 108 19.53 -1.78 -3.96
N LEU A 109 20.38 -2.76 -3.63
CA LEU A 109 20.02 -4.14 -3.32
C LEU A 109 19.13 -4.34 -2.07
N TYR A 110 18.94 -3.31 -1.24
CA TYR A 110 18.37 -3.47 0.10
C TYR A 110 16.98 -2.86 0.28
N ALA A 111 16.62 -1.85 -0.51
CA ALA A 111 15.29 -1.22 -0.45
C ALA A 111 14.95 -0.60 -1.81
N PRO A 112 14.04 -1.21 -2.59
CA PRO A 112 13.60 -0.64 -3.86
C PRO A 112 12.73 0.58 -3.61
N ASP A 113 13.12 1.70 -4.19
CA ASP A 113 12.31 2.91 -4.18
C ASP A 113 11.23 2.81 -5.25
N PHE A 114 10.04 3.32 -4.94
CA PHE A 114 8.91 3.30 -5.84
C PHE A 114 8.29 4.68 -5.86
N ASN A 115 8.26 5.25 -7.07
CA ASN A 115 7.63 6.51 -7.35
C ASN A 115 6.22 6.24 -7.89
N ILE A 116 5.30 7.13 -7.55
CA ILE A 116 3.94 7.13 -8.08
C ILE A 116 3.68 8.50 -8.71
N PHE A 117 3.05 8.51 -9.87
CA PHE A 117 2.77 9.75 -10.60
C PHE A 117 1.43 9.63 -11.34
N PRO A 118 0.70 10.75 -11.45
CA PRO A 118 -0.55 10.78 -12.19
C PRO A 118 -0.29 10.57 -13.68
N ILE A 119 -1.13 9.78 -14.32
CA ILE A 119 -1.12 9.53 -15.76
C ILE A 119 -2.52 9.72 -16.33
N ASN A 120 -2.63 9.81 -17.65
CA ASN A 120 -3.93 9.79 -18.32
C ASN A 120 -4.42 8.35 -18.56
N LYS A 121 -5.71 8.21 -18.88
CA LYS A 121 -6.37 6.92 -19.14
C LYS A 121 -5.73 6.15 -20.30
N ASN A 122 -5.33 6.83 -21.37
CA ASN A 122 -4.72 6.18 -22.54
C ASN A 122 -3.38 5.53 -22.17
N ARG A 123 -2.54 6.23 -21.40
CA ARG A 123 -1.28 5.69 -20.90
C ARG A 123 -1.50 4.49 -19.98
N ALA A 124 -2.51 4.55 -19.11
CA ALA A 124 -2.88 3.42 -18.26
C ALA A 124 -3.30 2.20 -19.10
N GLN A 125 -4.09 2.44 -20.15
CA GLN A 125 -4.49 1.40 -21.09
C GLN A 125 -3.29 0.85 -21.85
N GLU A 126 -2.34 1.66 -22.32
CA GLU A 126 -1.10 1.17 -22.96
C GLU A 126 -0.30 0.25 -22.04
N ILE A 127 -0.17 0.61 -20.76
CA ILE A 127 0.54 -0.18 -19.75
C ILE A 127 -0.17 -1.51 -19.49
N LEU A 128 -1.50 -1.49 -19.38
CA LEU A 128 -2.32 -2.70 -19.14
C LEU A 128 -2.49 -3.56 -20.40
N SER A 129 -2.48 -2.94 -21.58
CA SER A 129 -2.55 -3.62 -22.87
C SER A 129 -1.19 -4.12 -23.33
N TYR A 130 -0.12 -3.82 -22.59
CA TYR A 130 1.20 -4.37 -22.85
C TYR A 130 1.19 -5.87 -22.59
N ASP A 131 0.95 -6.62 -23.65
CA ASP A 131 1.06 -8.08 -23.69
C ASP A 131 2.52 -8.46 -24.01
N PRO A 132 3.28 -9.06 -23.07
CA PRO A 132 4.51 -9.76 -23.46
C PRO A 132 4.20 -11.16 -24.06
N SER A 133 2.91 -11.51 -24.21
CA SER A 133 2.22 -12.78 -24.47
C SER A 133 1.81 -13.56 -23.20
N THR A 134 0.57 -13.39 -22.74
CA THR A 134 -0.24 -14.30 -21.87
C THR A 134 0.12 -14.51 -20.38
N ALA A 135 0.32 -13.46 -19.58
CA ALA A 135 0.44 -13.62 -18.11
C ALA A 135 -0.94 -13.75 -17.41
N GLN A 136 -1.58 -14.92 -17.52
CA GLN A 136 -2.67 -15.32 -16.61
C GLN A 136 -2.07 -15.95 -15.34
N ALA A 137 -2.23 -15.25 -14.22
CA ALA A 137 -2.28 -15.89 -12.90
C ALA A 137 -3.70 -15.67 -12.33
N PRO A 138 -4.32 -16.69 -11.72
CA PRO A 138 -5.69 -16.57 -11.25
C PRO A 138 -5.76 -15.49 -10.16
N VAL A 139 -6.53 -14.44 -10.45
CA VAL A 139 -7.11 -13.58 -9.42
C VAL A 139 -8.01 -14.47 -8.58
N ALA A 140 -7.47 -14.96 -7.46
CA ALA A 140 -8.30 -15.53 -6.40
C ALA A 140 -9.09 -14.37 -5.79
N TYR A 141 -10.23 -14.04 -6.41
CA TYR A 141 -11.29 -13.31 -5.74
C TYR A 141 -11.74 -14.18 -4.57
N VAL A 142 -11.27 -13.85 -3.36
CA VAL A 142 -11.95 -14.32 -2.15
C VAL A 142 -13.23 -13.50 -2.08
N GLU A 143 -14.27 -14.04 -2.71
CA GLU A 143 -15.64 -13.57 -2.54
C GLU A 143 -16.02 -13.82 -1.08
N ARG A 144 -15.96 -12.76 -0.28
CA ARG A 144 -16.28 -12.82 1.13
C ARG A 144 -17.81 -12.89 1.24
N GLN A 145 -18.33 -14.09 1.48
CA GLN A 145 -19.71 -14.30 1.92
C GLN A 145 -20.01 -13.42 3.13
N SER A 146 -21.08 -12.64 3.00
CA SER A 146 -21.66 -11.80 4.04
C SER A 146 -22.22 -12.67 5.17
N VAL A 147 -21.46 -12.78 6.26
CA VAL A 147 -22.01 -13.28 7.53
C VAL A 147 -22.50 -12.07 8.33
N ALA A 148 -23.75 -12.19 8.79
CA ALA A 148 -24.51 -11.23 9.59
C ALA A 148 -23.75 -10.66 10.80
N PRO A 149 -24.14 -9.47 11.31
CA PRO A 149 -23.34 -8.75 12.29
C PRO A 149 -23.44 -9.40 13.67
N ALA A 150 -22.33 -9.98 14.14
CA ALA A 150 -22.11 -10.16 15.57
C ALA A 150 -21.50 -8.87 16.12
N SER A 151 -22.18 -8.28 17.10
CA SER A 151 -21.71 -7.12 17.86
C SER A 151 -20.42 -7.47 18.61
N ASN A 152 -19.28 -7.16 17.99
CA ASN A 152 -17.98 -7.19 18.65
C ASN A 152 -17.39 -5.79 18.59
N THR A 153 -17.26 -5.18 19.77
CA THR A 153 -16.52 -3.93 19.96
C THR A 153 -15.13 -4.08 19.33
N PRO A 154 -14.66 -3.16 18.48
CA PRO A 154 -13.37 -3.31 17.83
C PRO A 154 -12.27 -3.19 18.88
N SER A 155 -11.61 -4.29 19.22
CA SER A 155 -10.33 -4.22 19.92
C SER A 155 -9.33 -3.58 18.98
N LYS A 156 -8.95 -2.31 19.25
CA LYS A 156 -7.90 -1.62 18.49
C LYS A 156 -6.67 -2.54 18.39
N PRO A 157 -6.12 -2.78 17.20
CA PRO A 157 -4.96 -3.65 17.03
C PRO A 157 -3.78 -3.04 17.80
N TYR A 158 -3.36 -3.72 18.86
CA TYR A 158 -2.21 -3.35 19.67
C TYR A 158 -0.97 -4.04 19.08
N GLY A 159 0.05 -3.27 18.73
CA GLY A 159 1.30 -3.81 18.21
C GLY A 159 2.26 -4.28 19.30
N GLU A 160 3.37 -4.92 18.94
CA GLU A 160 4.36 -5.40 19.92
C GLU A 160 5.10 -4.22 20.59
N MET A 161 5.19 -3.09 19.89
CA MET A 161 5.99 -1.93 20.26
C MET A 161 5.15 -0.73 20.75
N SER A 162 3.84 -0.86 20.96
CA SER A 162 2.98 0.27 21.33
C SER A 162 3.43 0.97 22.62
N ALA A 163 3.89 0.21 23.63
CA ALA A 163 4.41 0.78 24.87
C ALA A 163 5.71 1.60 24.66
N SER A 164 6.56 1.18 23.73
CA SER A 164 7.78 1.91 23.36
C SER A 164 7.44 3.20 22.61
N VAL A 165 6.43 3.15 21.74
CA VAL A 165 5.90 4.32 21.02
C VAL A 165 5.28 5.33 21.98
N GLU A 166 4.48 4.89 22.94
CA GLU A 166 3.91 5.79 23.96
C GLU A 166 4.99 6.48 24.80
N ARG A 167 6.06 5.76 25.16
CA ARG A 167 7.20 6.34 25.88
C ARG A 167 7.92 7.38 25.02
N LEU A 168 8.12 7.10 23.74
CA LEU A 168 8.78 8.01 22.81
C LEU A 168 7.92 9.25 22.53
N ALA A 169 6.60 9.09 22.43
CA ALA A 169 5.66 10.20 22.30
C ALA A 169 5.76 11.17 23.49
N ARG A 170 5.80 10.65 24.72
CA ARG A 170 6.01 11.49 25.91
C ARG A 170 7.35 12.23 25.88
N GLN A 171 8.41 11.57 25.41
CA GLN A 171 9.73 12.20 25.24
C GLN A 171 9.73 13.30 24.17
N SER A 172 8.88 13.17 23.14
CA SER A 172 8.71 14.18 22.09
C SER A 172 7.68 15.27 22.44
N GLY A 173 7.25 15.37 23.71
CA GLY A 173 6.28 16.37 24.18
C GLY A 173 4.82 16.07 23.83
N CYS A 174 4.52 14.88 23.31
CA CYS A 174 3.17 14.40 23.10
C CYS A 174 2.70 13.59 24.32
N ASP A 175 1.68 14.07 25.03
CA ASP A 175 1.03 13.28 26.09
C ASP A 175 -0.14 12.49 25.47
N PRO A 176 0.00 11.16 25.24
CA PRO A 176 -1.02 10.38 24.54
C PRO A 176 -2.31 10.27 25.37
N THR A 177 -3.46 10.59 24.77
CA THR A 177 -4.78 10.42 25.41
C THR A 177 -5.24 8.98 25.42
N GLU A 178 -4.79 8.20 24.45
CA GLU A 178 -5.11 6.79 24.25
C GLU A 178 -3.84 6.03 23.86
N SER A 179 -3.90 4.69 23.93
CA SER A 179 -2.78 3.88 23.48
C SER A 179 -2.45 4.08 22.01
N ALA A 180 -1.15 3.98 21.69
CA ALA A 180 -0.67 4.11 20.32
C ALA A 180 -1.33 3.05 19.42
N THR A 181 -1.95 3.49 18.33
CA THR A 181 -2.69 2.61 17.41
C THR A 181 -1.75 2.12 16.32
N LEU A 182 -1.71 0.81 16.09
CA LEU A 182 -0.96 0.21 14.99
C LEU A 182 -1.68 0.48 13.68
N ILE A 183 -1.06 1.25 12.78
CA ILE A 183 -1.63 1.60 11.47
C ILE A 183 -1.03 0.79 10.32
N GLY A 184 0.08 0.09 10.54
CA GLY A 184 0.67 -0.80 9.55
C GLY A 184 1.70 -1.76 10.15
N LYS A 185 1.75 -3.00 9.67
CA LYS A 185 2.70 -4.02 10.11
C LYS A 185 3.24 -4.82 8.93
N THR A 186 4.55 -4.98 8.89
CA THR A 186 5.31 -5.82 7.93
C THR A 186 6.29 -6.70 8.70
N THR A 187 7.06 -7.55 8.02
CA THR A 187 8.01 -8.51 8.61
C THR A 187 9.18 -7.89 9.38
N GLY A 188 9.35 -6.57 9.38
CA GLY A 188 10.37 -5.89 10.17
C GLY A 188 10.06 -4.44 10.52
N ILE A 189 8.92 -3.91 10.04
CA ILE A 189 8.51 -2.52 10.25
C ILE A 189 7.07 -2.50 10.77
N GLU A 190 6.86 -1.78 11.86
CA GLU A 190 5.56 -1.43 12.41
C GLU A 190 5.41 0.10 12.41
N THR A 191 4.29 0.60 11.91
CA THR A 191 3.97 2.02 11.92
C THR A 191 2.82 2.26 12.89
N TYR A 192 3.00 3.24 13.77
CA TYR A 192 2.06 3.60 14.82
C TYR A 192 1.63 5.06 14.69
N GLN A 193 0.41 5.32 15.15
CA GLN A 193 -0.14 6.66 15.32
C GLN A 193 -0.46 6.87 16.80
N ALA A 194 0.01 7.98 17.37
CA ALA A 194 -0.38 8.41 18.71
C ALA A 194 -1.12 9.74 18.64
N SER A 195 -2.28 9.79 19.31
CA SER A 195 -3.10 11.00 19.46
C SER A 195 -2.75 11.68 20.77
N CYS A 196 -2.29 12.92 20.70
CA CYS A 196 -1.85 13.72 21.84
C CYS A 196 -3.01 14.52 22.44
N LYS A 197 -2.92 14.89 23.73
CA LYS A 197 -3.92 15.74 24.43
C LYS A 197 -4.20 17.09 23.76
N ASN A 198 -3.20 17.66 23.08
CA ASN A 198 -3.35 18.92 22.34
C ASN A 198 -4.09 18.75 20.99
N GLY A 199 -4.57 17.55 20.66
CA GLY A 199 -5.21 17.22 19.39
C GLY A 199 -4.23 16.93 18.25
N GLN A 200 -2.92 17.03 18.49
CA GLN A 200 -1.90 16.68 17.50
C GLN A 200 -1.83 15.16 17.35
N GLN A 201 -1.58 14.71 16.11
CA GLN A 201 -1.26 13.32 15.84
C GLN A 201 0.19 13.21 15.41
N VAL A 202 0.90 12.27 16.00
CA VAL A 202 2.30 11.99 15.69
C VAL A 202 2.45 10.56 15.20
N LEU A 203 3.28 10.38 14.18
CA LEU A 203 3.53 9.09 13.55
C LEU A 203 4.87 8.55 14.02
N PHE A 204 4.93 7.24 14.24
CA PHE A 204 6.15 6.54 14.60
C PHE A 204 6.36 5.35 13.69
N LYS A 205 7.60 5.17 13.24
CA LYS A 205 8.04 3.97 12.54
C LYS A 205 8.99 3.20 13.45
N CYS A 206 8.64 1.97 13.75
CA CYS A 206 9.47 1.02 14.48
C CYS A 206 10.05 0.01 13.50
N GLU A 207 11.38 -0.03 13.36
CA GLU A 207 12.10 -0.96 12.50
C GLU A 207 13.07 -1.76 13.36
N MET A 208 13.00 -3.10 13.33
CA MET A 208 13.88 -3.97 14.13
C MET A 208 13.93 -3.59 15.63
N ARG A 209 12.76 -3.27 16.21
CA ARG A 209 12.57 -2.79 17.61
C ARG A 209 13.14 -1.41 17.92
N GLN A 210 13.57 -0.65 16.92
CA GLN A 210 13.97 0.76 17.07
C GLN A 210 12.87 1.68 16.53
N CYS A 211 12.25 2.45 17.43
CA CYS A 211 11.18 3.39 17.06
C CYS A 211 11.73 4.79 16.85
N ARG A 212 11.30 5.45 15.78
CA ARG A 212 11.59 6.86 15.50
C ARG A 212 10.33 7.62 15.11
N MET A 213 10.28 8.90 15.49
CA MET A 213 9.23 9.81 15.06
C MET A 213 9.37 10.08 13.56
N MET A 214 8.26 10.02 12.84
CA MET A 214 8.18 10.46 11.45
C MET A 214 7.68 11.90 11.46
N ASN A 215 8.55 12.82 11.05
CA ASN A 215 8.25 14.25 10.96
C ASN A 215 7.67 14.60 9.60
#